data_AF-A0A920JPZ6-F1
#
_entry.id   AF-A0A920JPZ6-F1
#
_cell.length_a   1.000
_cell.length_b   1.000
_cell.length_c   1.000
_cell.angle_alpha   90.00
_cell.angle_beta   90.00
_cell.angle_gamma   90.00
#
_symmetry.space_group_name_H-M   'P 1'
#
loop_
_entity.id
_entity.type
_entity.pdbx_description
1 polymer ?
#
loop_
_entity_poly.entity_id
_entity_poly.type
_entity_poly.pdbx_seq_one_letter_code
_entity_poly.pdbx_strand_id
1 'polypeptide(L)' 'MDIVKYVFTQIIENGEVIRGFVGIISNPNYRGDGVMISGVYKGGPGQKAKMRGGDIIKKVKIKKSIK' A
#
# COMPACT_ATOMS: atom_id res chain seq x y z
N MET A 1 -11.29 -9.25 9.96
CA MET A 1 -11.69 -7.84 9.90
C MET A 1 -12.73 -7.76 8.81
N ASP A 2 -13.95 -7.37 9.15
CA ASP A 2 -15.02 -7.24 8.17
C ASP A 2 -14.80 -5.96 7.36
N ILE A 3 -14.53 -6.11 6.06
CA ILE A 3 -14.23 -4.99 5.17
C ILE A 3 -15.45 -4.09 4.98
N VAL A 4 -16.66 -4.66 5.00
CA VAL A 4 -17.91 -3.90 4.87
C VAL A 4 -18.08 -3.01 6.07
N LYS A 5 -17.95 -3.59 7.28
CA LYS A 5 -18.01 -2.83 8.54
C LYS A 5 -16.95 -1.71 8.57
N TYR A 6 -15.71 -2.00 8.22
CA TYR A 6 -14.63 -1.00 8.19
C TYR A 6 -14.93 0.17 7.24
N VAL A 7 -15.33 -0.13 6.00
CA VAL A 7 -15.63 0.89 4.99
C VAL A 7 -16.80 1.77 5.43
N PHE A 8 -17.91 1.17 5.89
CA PHE A 8 -19.06 1.94 6.37
C PHE A 8 -18.73 2.81 7.57
N THR A 9 -17.99 2.30 8.55
CA THR A 9 -17.53 3.10 9.69
C THR A 9 -16.72 4.31 9.23
N GLN A 10 -15.78 4.15 8.30
CA GLN A 10 -14.98 5.28 7.80
C GLN A 10 -15.82 6.32 7.06
N ILE A 11 -16.79 5.90 6.24
CA ILE A 11 -17.70 6.82 5.53
C ILE A 11 -18.59 7.58 6.50
N ILE A 12 -19.18 6.90 7.48
CA ILE A 12 -20.05 7.54 8.50
C ILE A 12 -19.25 8.57 9.31
N GLU A 13 -18.02 8.22 9.72
CA GLU A 13 -17.22 9.08 10.59
C GLU A 13 -16.49 10.23 9.86
N ASN A 14 -16.04 10.00 8.62
CA ASN A 14 -15.15 10.95 7.92
C ASN A 14 -15.73 11.47 6.59
N GLY A 15 -16.87 10.96 6.13
CA GLY A 15 -17.44 11.26 4.80
C GLY A 15 -16.73 10.52 3.65
N GLU A 16 -15.61 9.86 3.91
CA GLU A 16 -14.81 9.15 2.91
C GLU A 16 -14.01 7.99 3.52
N VAL A 17 -13.40 7.16 2.67
CA VAL A 17 -12.48 6.12 3.11
C VAL A 17 -11.03 6.57 2.91
N ILE A 18 -10.36 6.88 4.01
CA ILE A 18 -8.93 7.19 4.02
C ILE A 18 -8.13 5.89 3.91
N ARG A 19 -7.23 5.79 2.92
CA ARG A 19 -6.35 4.63 2.73
C ARG A 19 -4.89 5.05 2.60
N GLY A 20 -4.00 4.20 3.10
CA GLY A 20 -2.57 4.38 2.91
C GLY A 20 -2.18 4.23 1.45
N PHE A 21 -1.28 5.11 0.99
CA PHE A 21 -0.70 5.05 -0.34
C PHE A 21 0.81 4.78 -0.23
N VAL A 22 1.28 3.69 -0.84
CA VAL A 22 2.70 3.30 -0.79
C VAL A 22 3.52 4.00 -1.90
N GLY A 23 2.90 4.36 -3.02
CA GLY A 23 3.60 5.05 -4.12
C GLY A 23 4.47 4.14 -4.99
N ILE A 24 4.06 2.88 -5.17
CA ILE A 24 4.73 1.91 -6.06
C ILE A 24 3.78 1.37 -7.11
N ILE A 25 4.33 0.85 -8.20
CA ILE A 25 3.66 0.06 -9.23
C ILE A 25 4.21 -1.36 -9.12
N SER A 26 3.33 -2.36 -9.03
CA SER A 26 3.73 -3.76 -8.95
C SER A 26 3.71 -4.43 -10.32
N ASN A 27 4.52 -5.47 -10.49
CA ASN A 27 4.45 -6.35 -11.65
C ASN A 27 3.51 -7.54 -11.35
N PRO A 28 2.30 -7.60 -11.94
CA PRO A 28 1.35 -8.70 -11.69
C PRO A 28 1.77 -10.04 -12.31
N ASN A 29 2.72 -10.02 -13.24
CA ASN A 29 3.21 -11.21 -13.95
C ASN A 29 4.48 -11.79 -13.30
N TYR A 30 5.06 -11.13 -12.30
CA TYR A 30 6.17 -11.69 -11.55
C TYR A 30 5.72 -12.93 -10.77
N ARG A 31 6.47 -14.04 -10.90
CA ARG A 31 6.16 -15.35 -10.30
C ARG A 31 7.15 -15.78 -9.22
N GLY A 32 8.13 -14.94 -8.88
CA GLY A 32 9.05 -15.22 -7.78
C GLY A 32 8.42 -14.92 -6.42
N ASP A 33 9.14 -15.24 -5.36
CA ASP A 33 8.66 -15.03 -3.99
C ASP A 33 8.64 -13.53 -3.62
N GLY A 34 7.44 -12.97 -3.44
CA GLY A 34 7.20 -11.58 -3.05
C GLY A 34 6.53 -10.72 -4.13
N VAL A 35 6.50 -9.40 -3.91
CA VAL A 35 5.93 -8.43 -4.85
C VAL A 35 7.05 -7.63 -5.50
N MET A 36 7.24 -7.81 -6.81
CA MET A 36 8.22 -7.03 -7.57
C MET A 36 7.69 -5.64 -7.89
N ILE A 37 8.53 -4.63 -7.64
CA ILE A 37 8.27 -3.24 -8.01
C ILE A 37 8.68 -3.03 -9.46
N SER A 38 7.71 -2.73 -10.33
CA SER A 38 7.98 -2.34 -11.72
C SER A 38 8.28 -0.85 -11.86
N GLY A 39 7.80 -0.03 -10.93
CA GLY A 39 8.02 1.42 -10.95
C GLY A 39 7.65 2.09 -9.63
N VAL A 40 8.06 3.35 -9.49
CA VAL A 40 7.83 4.17 -8.29
C VAL A 40 7.29 5.52 -8.72
N TYR A 41 6.21 5.99 -8.06
CA TYR A 41 5.60 7.28 -8.38
C TYR A 41 6.53 8.44 -7.98
N LYS A 42 6.79 9.36 -8.92
CA LYS A 42 7.59 10.57 -8.67
C LYS A 42 6.91 11.45 -7.60
N GLY A 43 7.69 11.91 -6.63
CA GLY A 43 7.22 12.66 -5.46
C GLY A 43 6.47 11.83 -4.41
N GLY A 44 6.18 10.56 -4.69
CA GLY A 44 5.39 9.68 -3.84
C GLY A 44 6.17 9.10 -2.64
N PRO A 45 5.47 8.47 -1.69
CA PRO A 45 6.10 7.89 -0.49
C PRO A 45 7.20 6.87 -0.81
N GLY A 46 6.99 6.00 -1.81
CA GLY A 46 8.00 5.03 -2.26
C GLY A 46 9.30 5.68 -2.73
N GLN A 47 9.22 6.81 -3.46
CA GLN A 47 10.42 7.54 -3.89
C GLN A 47 11.12 8.21 -2.70
N LYS A 48 10.36 8.81 -1.77
CA LYS A 48 10.93 9.40 -0.54
C LYS A 48 11.62 8.34 0.32
N ALA A 49 11.09 7.12 0.33
CA ALA A 49 11.68 5.94 0.97
C ALA A 49 12.82 5.30 0.14
N LYS A 50 13.20 5.89 -0.99
CA LYS A 50 14.28 5.44 -1.89
C LYS A 50 14.08 4.05 -2.50
N MET A 51 12.84 3.60 -2.60
CA MET A 51 12.48 2.38 -3.34
C MET A 51 12.76 2.55 -4.83
N ARG A 52 13.00 1.45 -5.53
CA ARG A 52 13.38 1.45 -6.95
C ARG A 52 12.64 0.36 -7.73
N GLY A 53 12.55 0.55 -9.04
CA GLY A 53 12.16 -0.53 -9.94
C GLY A 53 13.18 -1.68 -9.83
N GLY A 54 12.67 -2.91 -9.76
CA GLY A 54 13.47 -4.13 -9.56
C GLY A 54 13.53 -4.61 -8.10
N ASP A 55 13.19 -3.77 -7.12
CA ASP A 55 13.09 -4.21 -5.72
C ASP A 55 12.00 -5.27 -5.55
N ILE A 56 12.22 -6.23 -4.63
CA ILE A 56 11.24 -7.27 -4.28
C ILE A 56 10.80 -7.07 -2.82
N ILE A 57 9.53 -6.73 -2.64
CA ILE A 57 8.93 -6.62 -1.31
C ILE A 57 8.68 -8.03 -0.77
N LYS A 58 9.38 -8.36 0.32
CA LYS A 58 9.26 -9.67 1.01
C LYS A 58 8.25 -9.66 2.16
N LYS A 59 8.04 -8.52 2.81
CA LYS A 59 7.18 -8.43 3.99
C LYS A 59 6.63 -7.03 4.16
N VAL A 60 5.38 -6.94 4.63
CA VAL A 60 4.77 -5.69 5.09
C VAL A 60 4.38 -5.88 6.56
N LYS A 61 4.77 -4.92 7.40
CA LYS A 61 4.31 -4.88 8.80
C LYS A 61 3.08 -3.99 8.86
N ILE A 62 1.92 -4.57 9.17
CA ILE A 62 0.71 -3.80 9.45
C ILE A 62 0.80 -3.32 10.90
N LYS A 63 1.06 -2.04 11.10
CA LYS A 63 0.88 -1.40 12.41
C LYS A 63 -0.61 -1.06 12.52
N LYS A 64 -1.33 -1.66 13.50
CA LYS A 64 -2.66 -1.15 13.86
C LYS A 64 -2.46 0.28 14.37
N SER A 65 -2.99 1.26 13.63
CA SER A 65 -3.21 2.58 14.22
C SER A 65 -4.33 2.41 15.25
N ILE A 66 -3.96 2.45 16.52
CA ILE A 66 -4.91 2.70 17.61
C ILE A 66 -5.26 4.18 17.42
N LYS A 67 -6.47 4.45 16.95
CA LYS A 67 -7.13 5.73 17.24
C LYS A 67 -7.69 5.64 18.65
#